data_AF-A0A420SQ65-F1
#
_entry.id   AF-A0A420SQ65-F1
#
_cell.length_a   1.000
_cell.length_b   1.000
_cell.length_c   1.000
_cell.angle_alpha   90.00
_cell.angle_beta   90.00
_cell.angle_gamma   90.00
#
_symmetry.space_group_name_H-M   'P 1'
#
loop_
_entity.id
_entity.type
_entity.pdbx_description
1 polymer ?
#
loop_
_entity_poly.entity_id
_entity_poly.type
_entity_poly.pdbx_seq_one_letter_code
_entity_poly.pdbx_strand_id
1 'polypeptide(L)'
;MIMFLTSRFAIFDSLGDDQQPMVIFIALVGEALTNAMNTVHCDSRPPTPLSWSMVLVEDYRHKVRESMLQSNWCPFTIEYFLNTKSVSCVKYVSEHSPPSDGKDHATCQRIKCVANRVDDSTYTQQHTQSCKESASKDCKFEKPALGQVENLISRNQVPVIRIANRSEDALGGLEVLKSSDLAYVAISHVWADGLGSNTETGLPSCQLARLAAMVFKSNLEGAFWIDSLCIPQAREHRKKAIRMMARTYKEAKAVLVLDSGLQRCLSSDPEASRLLYVLTSGWMGRLWTLQEAVLADKVLFCFADALVPLRDLIPNRENLELYPYMGDMAAEIFRLIKQSQYKDLKIGDVSRSLRWRDTSRASDETLAIASLLGVDPGILLELPAQERMIRLFEELREVPRNIVFLGGDKTDIPGYRWAPKSFMGAHGGSLGGRDLSTYENDGICTPCGLEATYMSFYFRKQTLQARSSWKLWHPETRRSFEVRGLSDSEEEYECDMLLTNEPLPKGSASPCISVLRTAYPKKLEDGSFMVPCQYKQRVVLVDLVKDSSSEEAVSLQGMGRIKVCIS
;
A
#
# COMPACT_ATOMS: atom_id res chain seq x y z
N MET A 1 -18.98 0.38 4.22
CA MET A 1 -17.91 -0.42 4.89
C MET A 1 -18.58 -1.30 5.93
N ILE A 2 -18.87 -2.57 5.60
CA ILE A 2 -19.57 -3.51 6.50
C ILE A 2 -18.60 -4.67 6.76
N MET A 3 -18.32 -4.96 8.03
CA MET A 3 -17.39 -6.01 8.45
C MET A 3 -18.12 -7.33 8.68
N PHE A 4 -17.58 -8.42 8.13
CA PHE A 4 -18.31 -9.64 7.77
C PHE A 4 -18.36 -10.77 8.80
N LEU A 5 -18.15 -10.48 10.08
CA LEU A 5 -18.41 -11.43 11.16
C LEU A 5 -19.07 -10.70 12.34
N THR A 6 -20.28 -10.19 12.14
CA THR A 6 -21.18 -9.89 13.26
C THR A 6 -21.85 -11.17 13.75
N SER A 7 -21.06 -12.19 14.11
CA SER A 7 -21.47 -12.96 15.26
C SER A 7 -21.06 -12.11 16.43
N ARG A 8 -22.03 -11.46 17.12
CA ARG A 8 -21.82 -11.23 18.55
C ARG A 8 -21.29 -12.56 19.08
N PHE A 9 -20.16 -12.54 19.79
CA PHE A 9 -19.56 -13.76 20.29
C PHE A 9 -20.48 -14.31 21.37
N ALA A 10 -21.60 -14.91 20.96
CA ALA A 10 -22.77 -15.15 21.79
C ALA A 10 -22.45 -16.14 22.92
N ILE A 11 -21.46 -17.00 22.66
CA ILE A 11 -20.86 -17.90 23.64
C ILE A 11 -20.26 -17.16 24.85
N PHE A 12 -19.93 -15.89 24.71
CA PHE A 12 -19.39 -15.02 25.75
C PHE A 12 -20.40 -13.99 26.26
N ASP A 13 -21.67 -14.02 25.83
CA ASP A 13 -22.68 -13.03 26.27
C ASP A 13 -22.91 -13.09 27.79
N SER A 14 -22.71 -14.27 28.41
CA SER A 14 -22.79 -14.43 29.86
C SER A 14 -21.72 -13.67 30.64
N LEU A 15 -20.67 -13.19 29.97
CA LEU A 15 -19.59 -12.41 30.60
C LEU A 15 -19.95 -10.92 30.76
N GLY A 16 -21.06 -10.45 30.18
CA GLY A 16 -21.45 -9.03 30.27
C GLY A 16 -20.32 -8.11 29.81
N ASP A 17 -19.91 -7.18 30.68
CA ASP A 17 -18.84 -6.21 30.38
C ASP A 17 -17.46 -6.85 30.17
N ASP A 18 -17.22 -8.05 30.71
CA ASP A 18 -15.95 -8.79 30.56
C ASP A 18 -15.84 -9.54 29.22
N GLN A 19 -16.92 -9.59 28.44
CA GLN A 19 -16.95 -10.27 27.14
C GLN A 19 -15.84 -9.76 26.21
N GLN A 20 -15.75 -8.44 26.05
CA GLN A 20 -14.83 -7.82 25.11
C GLN A 20 -13.35 -7.98 25.55
N PRO A 21 -12.96 -7.66 26.80
CA PRO A 21 -11.61 -7.95 27.29
C PRO A 21 -11.20 -9.42 27.10
N MET A 22 -12.11 -10.37 27.38
CA MET A 22 -11.82 -11.79 27.23
C MET A 22 -11.60 -12.20 25.76
N VAL A 23 -12.43 -11.70 24.84
CA VAL A 23 -12.26 -11.95 23.40
C VAL A 23 -10.93 -11.40 22.89
N ILE A 24 -10.55 -10.19 23.32
CA ILE A 24 -9.26 -9.59 22.96
C ILE A 24 -8.11 -10.43 23.54
N PHE A 25 -8.20 -10.84 24.81
CA PHE A 25 -7.20 -11.70 25.43
C PHE A 25 -6.99 -13.00 24.64
N ILE A 26 -8.07 -13.68 24.26
CA ILE A 26 -8.02 -14.90 23.43
C ILE A 26 -7.33 -14.61 22.09
N ALA A 27 -7.65 -13.49 21.45
CA ALA A 27 -7.02 -13.10 20.19
C ALA A 27 -5.52 -12.83 20.35
N LEU A 28 -5.09 -12.16 21.43
CA LEU A 28 -3.68 -11.89 21.70
C LEU A 28 -2.88 -13.20 21.93
N VAL A 29 -3.43 -14.12 22.73
CA VAL A 29 -2.84 -15.45 22.93
C VAL A 29 -2.79 -16.23 21.62
N GLY A 30 -3.88 -16.18 20.84
CA GLY A 30 -3.99 -16.82 19.55
C GLY A 30 -2.97 -16.30 18.52
N GLU A 31 -2.75 -14.99 18.46
CA GLU A 31 -1.72 -14.36 17.61
C GLU A 31 -0.32 -14.81 18.01
N ALA A 32 0.00 -14.83 19.31
CA ALA A 32 1.28 -15.32 19.80
C ALA A 32 1.53 -16.78 19.41
N LEU A 33 0.52 -17.65 19.54
CA LEU A 33 0.60 -19.06 19.11
C LEU A 33 0.74 -19.19 17.58
N THR A 34 -0.01 -18.40 16.82
CA THR A 34 0.07 -18.38 15.35
C THR A 34 1.47 -17.97 14.89
N ASN A 35 2.07 -16.99 15.57
CA ASN A 35 3.43 -16.55 15.31
C ASN A 35 4.46 -17.65 15.65
N ALA A 36 4.32 -18.30 16.81
CA ALA A 36 5.18 -19.41 17.21
C ALA A 36 5.09 -20.62 16.24
N MET A 37 3.94 -20.86 15.60
CA MET A 37 3.83 -21.90 14.57
C MET A 37 4.74 -21.70 13.35
N ASN A 38 5.19 -20.47 13.09
CA ASN A 38 6.13 -20.21 11.98
C ASN A 38 7.51 -20.84 12.27
N THR A 39 7.88 -20.96 13.54
CA THR A 39 9.21 -21.41 13.98
C THR A 39 9.23 -22.88 14.36
N VAL A 40 8.09 -23.41 14.83
CA VAL A 40 7.93 -24.84 15.11
C VAL A 40 7.73 -25.61 13.80
N HIS A 41 8.49 -26.70 13.62
CA HIS A 41 8.20 -27.69 12.58
C HIS A 41 6.93 -28.44 12.95
N CYS A 42 5.89 -28.27 12.14
CA CYS A 42 4.63 -28.98 12.25
C CYS A 42 4.31 -29.55 10.87
N ASP A 43 4.14 -30.86 10.78
CA ASP A 43 3.83 -31.57 9.53
C ASP A 43 2.47 -31.16 8.94
N SER A 44 1.61 -30.54 9.76
CA SER A 44 0.24 -30.17 9.45
C SER A 44 0.02 -28.66 9.56
N ARG A 45 0.79 -27.86 8.83
CA ARG A 45 0.56 -26.40 8.77
C ARG A 45 -0.74 -26.10 8.03
N PRO A 46 -1.66 -25.28 8.58
CA PRO A 46 -2.80 -24.80 7.80
C PRO A 46 -2.27 -23.98 6.60
N PRO A 47 -2.84 -24.15 5.39
CA PRO A 47 -2.34 -23.52 4.17
C PRO A 47 -2.42 -21.98 4.22
N THR A 48 -3.28 -21.42 5.06
CA THR A 48 -3.33 -19.99 5.36
C THR A 48 -3.25 -19.77 6.87
N PRO A 49 -2.39 -18.85 7.36
CA PRO A 49 -2.35 -18.46 8.76
C PRO A 49 -3.73 -17.94 9.22
N LEU A 50 -4.14 -18.32 10.42
CA LEU A 50 -5.38 -17.81 11.01
C LEU A 50 -5.21 -16.32 11.31
N SER A 51 -6.14 -15.49 10.81
CA SER A 51 -6.15 -14.06 11.12
C SER A 51 -7.08 -13.80 12.30
N TRP A 52 -6.52 -13.25 13.36
CA TRP A 52 -7.26 -12.91 14.58
C TRP A 52 -7.94 -11.54 14.51
N SER A 53 -7.69 -10.75 13.45
CA SER A 53 -8.36 -9.47 13.21
C SER A 53 -9.89 -9.57 13.10
N MET A 54 -10.42 -10.80 12.93
CA MET A 54 -11.85 -11.09 13.01
C MET A 54 -12.51 -10.63 14.32
N VAL A 55 -11.76 -10.50 15.42
CA VAL A 55 -12.30 -9.97 16.68
C VAL A 55 -12.45 -8.45 16.69
N LEU A 56 -11.86 -7.74 15.72
CA LEU A 56 -11.94 -6.28 15.60
C LEU A 56 -13.31 -5.84 15.05
N VAL A 57 -14.41 -6.33 15.61
CA VAL A 57 -15.78 -5.96 15.20
C VAL A 57 -16.02 -4.45 15.35
N GLU A 58 -17.04 -3.89 14.67
CA GLU A 58 -17.23 -2.42 14.62
C GLU A 58 -17.37 -1.77 16.00
N ASP A 59 -18.03 -2.43 16.95
CA ASP A 59 -18.14 -1.94 18.33
C ASP A 59 -16.76 -1.78 19.00
N TYR A 60 -15.84 -2.73 18.76
CA TYR A 60 -14.47 -2.63 19.27
C TYR A 60 -13.68 -1.53 18.55
N ARG A 61 -13.79 -1.47 17.22
CA ARG A 61 -13.15 -0.42 16.41
C ARG A 61 -13.58 0.96 16.85
N HIS A 62 -14.87 1.14 17.18
CA HIS A 62 -15.40 2.38 17.70
C HIS A 62 -14.72 2.80 19.01
N LYS A 63 -14.64 1.88 19.98
CA LYS A 63 -13.97 2.14 21.27
C LYS A 63 -12.50 2.50 21.12
N VAL A 64 -11.77 1.74 20.27
CA VAL A 64 -10.35 2.04 19.97
C VAL A 64 -10.21 3.41 19.31
N ARG A 65 -11.07 3.71 18.33
CA ARG A 65 -11.08 4.99 17.62
C ARG A 65 -11.31 6.15 18.57
N GLU A 66 -12.29 6.07 19.47
CA GLU A 66 -12.56 7.11 20.47
C GLU A 66 -11.36 7.33 21.39
N SER A 67 -10.77 6.26 21.93
CA SER A 67 -9.61 6.33 22.82
C SER A 67 -8.39 6.94 22.13
N MET A 68 -8.10 6.54 20.88
CA MET A 68 -6.99 7.09 20.11
C MET A 68 -7.22 8.57 19.75
N LEU A 69 -8.44 8.96 19.38
CA LEU A 69 -8.78 10.36 19.11
C LEU A 69 -8.60 11.25 20.35
N GLN A 70 -9.00 10.78 21.54
CA GLN A 70 -8.75 11.47 22.81
C GLN A 70 -7.26 11.66 23.11
N SER A 71 -6.42 10.78 22.56
CA SER A 71 -4.96 10.84 22.65
C SER A 71 -4.31 11.59 21.48
N ASN A 72 -5.08 12.39 20.73
CA ASN A 72 -4.66 13.21 19.59
C ASN A 72 -4.09 12.43 18.38
N TRP A 73 -4.49 11.17 18.20
CA TRP A 73 -4.13 10.44 16.99
C TRP A 73 -4.83 11.01 15.74
N CYS A 74 -4.10 11.07 14.63
CA CYS A 74 -4.65 11.41 13.33
C CYS A 74 -5.75 10.40 12.90
N PRO A 75 -6.97 10.84 12.54
CA PRO A 75 -8.06 9.95 12.14
C PRO A 75 -7.73 9.01 10.98
N PHE A 76 -6.90 9.46 10.04
CA PHE A 76 -6.40 8.65 8.93
C PHE A 76 -5.50 7.51 9.41
N THR A 77 -4.56 7.84 10.31
CA THR A 77 -3.61 6.90 10.89
C THR A 77 -4.32 5.85 11.74
N ILE A 78 -5.38 6.23 12.48
CA ILE A 78 -6.22 5.27 13.21
C ILE A 78 -6.80 4.22 12.26
N GLU A 79 -7.39 4.65 11.14
CA GLU A 79 -7.96 3.72 10.17
C GLU A 79 -6.87 2.89 9.48
N TYR A 80 -5.66 3.42 9.26
CA TYR A 80 -4.52 2.61 8.80
C TYR A 80 -4.27 1.41 9.71
N PHE A 81 -4.15 1.63 11.03
CA PHE A 81 -3.94 0.55 11.99
C PHE A 81 -5.14 -0.40 12.02
N LEU A 82 -6.36 0.12 12.14
CA LEU A 82 -7.56 -0.71 12.25
C LEU A 82 -7.82 -1.57 10.99
N ASN A 83 -7.39 -1.14 9.80
CA ASN A 83 -7.66 -1.87 8.57
C ASN A 83 -6.51 -2.75 8.07
N THR A 84 -5.30 -2.59 8.60
CA THR A 84 -4.11 -3.31 8.09
C THR A 84 -3.35 -4.10 9.12
N LYS A 85 -3.60 -3.87 10.41
CA LYS A 85 -2.76 -4.41 11.50
C LYS A 85 -3.48 -5.44 12.35
N SER A 86 -2.67 -6.25 13.04
CA SER A 86 -3.09 -7.28 13.97
C SER A 86 -3.76 -6.70 15.22
N VAL A 87 -4.45 -7.55 15.99
CA VAL A 87 -5.08 -7.16 17.25
C VAL A 87 -4.02 -6.68 18.25
N SER A 88 -2.89 -7.40 18.34
CA SER A 88 -1.77 -7.00 19.19
C SER A 88 -1.17 -5.65 18.79
N CYS A 89 -1.02 -5.37 17.50
CA CYS A 89 -0.55 -4.07 17.02
C CYS A 89 -1.54 -2.95 17.33
N VAL A 90 -2.83 -3.15 17.06
CA VAL A 90 -3.87 -2.16 17.38
C VAL A 90 -3.89 -1.87 18.88
N LYS A 91 -3.80 -2.91 19.73
CA LYS A 91 -3.76 -2.76 21.18
C LYS A 91 -2.53 -1.97 21.63
N TYR A 92 -1.34 -2.36 21.17
CA TYR A 92 -0.10 -1.65 21.46
C TYR A 92 -0.21 -0.16 21.10
N VAL A 93 -0.61 0.15 19.85
CA VAL A 93 -0.69 1.53 19.37
C VAL A 93 -1.76 2.33 20.12
N SER A 94 -2.89 1.73 20.48
CA SER A 94 -3.96 2.41 21.23
C SER A 94 -3.56 2.82 22.65
N GLU A 95 -2.53 2.20 23.22
CA GLU A 95 -2.01 2.50 24.56
C GLU A 95 -0.87 3.51 24.55
N HIS A 96 -0.42 3.94 23.37
CA HIS A 96 0.69 4.87 23.19
C HIS A 96 0.22 6.16 22.54
N SER A 97 0.90 7.26 22.86
CA SER A 97 0.71 8.54 22.17
C SER A 97 1.24 8.47 20.73
N PRO A 98 0.65 9.24 19.80
CA PRO A 98 1.16 9.30 18.43
C PRO A 98 2.59 9.86 18.42
N PRO A 99 3.49 9.35 17.55
CA PRO A 99 4.78 9.98 17.32
C PRO A 99 4.61 11.43 16.87
N SER A 100 5.39 12.34 17.45
CA SER A 100 5.30 13.76 17.09
C SER A 100 5.98 14.01 15.73
N ASP A 101 5.24 14.55 14.77
CA ASP A 101 5.77 15.02 13.49
C ASP A 101 5.80 16.55 13.36
N GLY A 102 5.41 17.24 14.44
CA GLY A 102 5.33 18.70 14.53
C GLY A 102 4.27 19.33 13.64
N LYS A 103 3.27 18.57 13.20
CA LYS A 103 2.15 19.03 12.38
C LYS A 103 0.84 18.95 13.16
N ASP A 104 -0.13 19.76 12.76
CA ASP A 104 -1.49 19.69 13.29
C ASP A 104 -2.34 18.71 12.46
N HIS A 105 -2.88 17.68 13.13
CA HIS A 105 -3.72 16.66 12.53
C HIS A 105 -5.22 16.82 12.86
N ALA A 106 -5.62 17.90 13.53
CA ALA A 106 -7.00 18.11 13.96
C ALA A 106 -8.01 18.14 12.80
N THR A 107 -7.59 18.55 11.61
CA THR A 107 -8.44 18.65 10.40
C THR A 107 -8.36 17.42 9.49
N CYS A 108 -7.59 16.40 9.87
CA CYS A 108 -7.48 15.16 9.11
C CYS A 108 -8.78 14.35 9.14
N GLN A 109 -8.99 13.54 8.10
CA GLN A 109 -10.19 12.71 7.91
C GLN A 109 -9.83 11.23 7.91
N ARG A 110 -10.81 10.35 8.12
CA ARG A 110 -10.62 8.87 8.12
C ARG A 110 -10.02 8.32 6.83
N ILE A 111 -10.30 8.98 5.71
CA ILE A 111 -9.86 8.56 4.37
C ILE A 111 -8.66 9.38 3.87
N LYS A 112 -8.23 10.41 4.61
CA LYS A 112 -7.20 11.34 4.15
C LYS A 112 -6.49 12.11 5.26
N CYS A 113 -5.16 12.07 5.26
CA CYS A 113 -4.34 12.97 6.07
C CYS A 113 -4.16 14.32 5.34
N VAL A 114 -4.70 15.40 5.91
CA VAL A 114 -4.60 16.76 5.34
C VAL A 114 -3.23 17.38 5.63
N ALA A 115 -2.68 17.14 6.82
CA ALA A 115 -1.42 17.72 7.29
C ALA A 115 -0.20 17.40 6.41
N ASN A 116 -0.21 16.25 5.73
CA ASN A 116 0.87 15.83 4.84
C ASN A 116 0.64 16.21 3.36
N ARG A 117 -0.46 16.91 3.05
CA ARG A 117 -0.76 17.37 1.70
C ARG A 117 -0.27 18.79 1.51
N VAL A 118 0.47 18.99 0.43
CA VAL A 118 0.90 20.32 -0.01
C VAL A 118 -0.10 20.87 -1.02
N ASP A 119 -0.46 22.14 -0.88
CA ASP A 119 -1.13 22.89 -1.92
C ASP A 119 -0.09 23.63 -2.76
N ASP A 120 0.08 23.19 -4.00
CA ASP A 120 1.07 23.74 -4.95
C ASP A 120 0.92 25.26 -5.16
N SER A 121 -0.27 25.84 -4.91
CA SER A 121 -0.52 27.26 -5.11
C SER A 121 -0.06 28.16 -3.95
N THR A 122 0.00 27.62 -2.74
CA THR A 122 0.34 28.35 -1.51
C THR A 122 1.66 27.92 -0.89
N TYR A 123 2.26 26.87 -1.43
CA TYR A 123 3.49 26.29 -0.92
C TYR A 123 4.70 27.20 -1.10
N THR A 124 5.49 27.35 -0.03
CA THR A 124 6.78 28.04 -0.03
C THR A 124 7.83 27.19 0.66
N GLN A 125 9.06 27.25 0.15
CA GLN A 125 10.19 26.53 0.71
C GLN A 125 10.52 27.07 2.10
N GLN A 126 10.87 26.17 3.01
CA GLN A 126 11.20 26.55 4.38
C GLN A 126 12.70 26.69 4.58
N HIS A 127 13.09 27.71 5.32
CA HIS A 127 14.44 27.84 5.86
C HIS A 127 14.67 26.87 7.02
N THR A 128 15.94 26.57 7.31
CA THR A 128 16.31 25.80 8.51
C THR A 128 15.87 26.54 9.78
N GLN A 129 15.63 25.80 10.87
CA GLN A 129 15.22 26.39 12.14
C GLN A 129 16.22 27.44 12.63
N SER A 130 17.52 27.14 12.58
CA SER A 130 18.60 28.08 12.91
C SER A 130 18.60 29.36 12.05
N CYS A 131 18.23 29.26 10.78
CA CYS A 131 18.11 30.40 9.87
C CYS A 131 16.88 31.27 10.20
N LYS A 132 15.77 30.64 10.62
CA LYS A 132 14.57 31.36 11.09
C LYS A 132 14.85 32.11 12.40
N GLU A 133 15.51 31.45 13.35
CA GLU A 133 15.85 32.01 14.67
C GLU A 133 16.86 33.17 14.58
N SER A 134 17.85 33.05 13.70
CA SER A 134 18.82 34.12 13.44
C SER A 134 18.27 35.28 12.60
N ALA A 135 17.05 35.16 12.06
CA ALA A 135 16.45 36.10 11.11
C ALA A 135 17.41 36.52 9.98
N SER A 136 18.25 35.59 9.52
CA SER A 136 19.31 35.88 8.55
C SER A 136 18.71 36.39 7.24
N LYS A 137 18.99 37.66 6.92
CA LYS A 137 18.59 38.29 5.66
C LYS A 137 19.47 37.88 4.47
N ASP A 138 20.58 37.21 4.74
CA ASP A 138 21.58 36.82 3.74
C ASP A 138 21.31 35.42 3.14
N CYS A 139 20.31 34.70 3.63
CA CYS A 139 19.92 33.40 3.09
C CYS A 139 19.19 33.56 1.75
N LYS A 140 19.92 33.35 0.65
CA LYS A 140 19.43 33.46 -0.72
C LYS A 140 19.00 32.10 -1.27
N PHE A 141 18.17 32.12 -2.30
CA PHE A 141 17.88 30.94 -3.11
C PHE A 141 19.01 30.69 -4.10
N GLU A 142 19.56 29.49 -4.06
CA GLU A 142 20.61 29.03 -4.96
C GLU A 142 20.04 27.97 -5.90
N LYS A 143 20.47 28.02 -7.16
CA LYS A 143 20.00 27.12 -8.21
C LYS A 143 21.14 26.67 -9.12
N PRO A 144 21.10 25.43 -9.63
CA PRO A 144 22.09 24.96 -10.59
C PRO A 144 21.88 25.62 -11.96
N ALA A 145 22.88 25.51 -12.83
CA ALA A 145 22.78 25.98 -14.21
C ALA A 145 21.74 25.14 -14.98
N LEU A 146 20.56 25.71 -15.23
CA LEU A 146 19.42 25.04 -15.88
C LEU A 146 19.83 24.35 -17.20
N GLY A 147 20.56 25.05 -18.07
CA GLY A 147 20.97 24.50 -19.36
C GLY A 147 21.88 23.27 -19.25
N GLN A 148 22.68 23.14 -18.18
CA GLN A 148 23.49 21.94 -17.93
C GLN A 148 22.61 20.77 -17.49
N VAL A 149 21.65 21.02 -16.59
CA VAL A 149 20.67 20.02 -16.13
C VAL A 149 19.82 19.50 -17.30
N GLU A 150 19.27 20.41 -18.12
CA GLU A 150 18.47 20.06 -19.30
C GLU A 150 19.28 19.29 -20.36
N ASN A 151 20.56 19.63 -20.54
CA ASN A 151 21.45 18.92 -21.46
C ASN A 151 21.67 17.47 -21.03
N LEU A 152 21.95 17.24 -19.75
CA LEU A 152 22.13 15.90 -19.19
C LEU A 152 20.85 15.07 -19.31
N ILE A 153 19.70 15.63 -18.92
CA ILE A 153 18.39 14.97 -19.06
C ILE A 153 18.10 14.64 -20.53
N SER A 154 18.41 15.54 -21.46
CA SER A 154 18.19 15.32 -22.90
C SER A 154 19.01 14.15 -23.44
N ARG A 155 20.18 13.88 -22.83
CA ARG A 155 21.08 12.77 -23.13
C ARG A 155 20.80 11.52 -22.29
N ASN A 156 19.68 11.46 -21.57
CA ASN A 156 19.31 10.37 -20.64
C ASN A 156 20.37 10.12 -19.55
N GLN A 157 21.02 11.18 -19.07
CA GLN A 157 22.03 11.16 -18.00
C GLN A 157 21.50 11.84 -16.76
N VAL A 158 21.60 11.19 -15.59
CA VAL A 158 21.07 11.73 -14.33
C VAL A 158 21.98 12.88 -13.88
N PRO A 159 21.47 14.12 -13.75
CA PRO A 159 22.25 15.24 -13.23
C PRO A 159 22.38 15.11 -11.71
N VAL A 160 23.57 15.32 -11.18
CA VAL A 160 23.83 15.34 -9.73
C VAL A 160 24.52 16.65 -9.35
N ILE A 161 24.33 17.09 -8.11
CA ILE A 161 24.79 18.38 -7.63
C ILE A 161 25.91 18.20 -6.61
N ARG A 162 26.95 19.03 -6.71
CA ARG A 162 27.99 19.18 -5.69
C ARG A 162 28.16 20.66 -5.33
N ILE A 163 28.45 20.94 -4.06
CA ILE A 163 28.75 22.32 -3.62
C ILE A 163 30.25 22.57 -3.82
N ALA A 164 30.60 23.54 -4.67
CA ALA A 164 31.97 23.70 -5.17
C ALA A 164 32.98 24.24 -4.14
N ASN A 165 32.55 25.06 -3.16
CA ASN A 165 33.38 25.47 -2.02
C ASN A 165 32.54 25.56 -0.73
N ARG A 166 33.06 24.96 0.36
CA ARG A 166 32.56 25.16 1.72
C ARG A 166 33.49 26.12 2.45
N SER A 167 33.25 27.43 2.36
CA SER A 167 33.75 28.35 3.39
C SER A 167 32.66 28.54 4.45
N GLU A 168 33.04 28.92 5.67
CA GLU A 168 32.10 29.15 6.78
C GLU A 168 31.09 30.28 6.46
N ASP A 169 31.43 31.19 5.54
CA ASP A 169 30.68 32.43 5.30
C ASP A 169 29.84 32.46 4.00
N ALA A 170 30.05 31.54 3.04
CA ALA A 170 29.26 31.51 1.79
C ALA A 170 29.27 30.14 1.08
N LEU A 171 28.13 29.79 0.45
CA LEU A 171 28.05 28.63 -0.45
C LEU A 171 28.81 28.94 -1.75
N GLY A 172 29.80 28.11 -2.12
CA GLY A 172 30.62 28.29 -3.33
C GLY A 172 29.94 28.04 -4.67
N GLY A 173 28.61 28.09 -4.74
CA GLY A 173 27.81 27.74 -5.92
C GLY A 173 27.54 26.24 -6.08
N LEU A 174 26.63 25.92 -7.01
CA LEU A 174 26.18 24.56 -7.31
C LEU A 174 26.78 24.07 -8.64
N GLU A 175 27.61 23.02 -8.55
CA GLU A 175 28.20 22.34 -9.69
C GLU A 175 27.27 21.22 -10.18
N VAL A 176 27.01 21.18 -11.49
CA VAL A 176 26.21 20.13 -12.13
C VAL A 176 27.15 19.08 -12.73
N LEU A 177 27.02 17.86 -12.23
CA LEU A 177 27.82 16.71 -12.63
C LEU A 177 26.93 15.61 -13.20
N LYS A 178 27.54 14.64 -13.86
CA LYS A 178 26.87 13.45 -14.38
C LYS A 178 26.99 12.32 -13.36
N SER A 179 25.89 11.61 -13.11
CA SER A 179 25.84 10.50 -12.14
C SER A 179 26.83 9.35 -12.40
N SER A 180 27.30 9.16 -13.63
CA SER A 180 28.27 8.10 -13.94
C SER A 180 29.70 8.43 -13.55
N ASP A 181 29.98 9.70 -13.28
CA ASP A 181 31.36 10.18 -13.12
C ASP A 181 31.81 10.04 -11.66
N LEU A 182 30.87 9.87 -10.73
CA LEU A 182 31.11 9.86 -9.30
C LEU A 182 29.94 9.22 -8.53
N ALA A 183 30.21 8.77 -7.30
CA ALA A 183 29.17 8.24 -6.42
C ALA A 183 28.32 9.38 -5.85
N TYR A 184 27.00 9.20 -5.82
CA TYR A 184 26.08 10.20 -5.29
C TYR A 184 25.06 9.59 -4.32
N VAL A 185 24.48 10.46 -3.49
CA VAL A 185 23.35 10.13 -2.60
C VAL A 185 22.09 10.74 -3.17
N ALA A 186 21.03 9.96 -3.34
CA ALA A 186 19.73 10.52 -3.68
C ALA A 186 19.00 10.94 -2.39
N ILE A 187 18.46 12.14 -2.35
CA ILE A 187 17.72 12.67 -1.20
C ILE A 187 16.23 12.49 -1.48
N SER A 188 15.61 11.68 -0.65
CA SER A 188 14.18 11.40 -0.64
C SER A 188 13.54 12.22 0.48
N HIS A 189 12.54 13.04 0.17
CA HIS A 189 12.02 14.01 1.13
C HIS A 189 10.52 14.22 1.01
N VAL A 190 9.90 14.71 2.09
CA VAL A 190 8.48 15.09 2.10
C VAL A 190 8.33 16.57 1.75
N TRP A 191 7.59 16.88 0.68
CA TRP A 191 7.41 18.27 0.25
C TRP A 191 6.78 19.14 1.36
N ALA A 192 5.84 18.60 2.14
CA ALA A 192 5.20 19.32 3.25
C ALA A 192 6.21 19.82 4.31
N ASP A 193 7.42 19.25 4.33
CA ASP A 193 8.48 19.64 5.27
C ASP A 193 9.35 20.79 4.73
N GLY A 194 8.99 21.36 3.58
CA GLY A 194 9.56 22.62 3.09
C GLY A 194 10.72 22.53 2.11
N LEU A 195 11.02 21.34 1.57
CA LEU A 195 12.11 21.11 0.62
C LEU A 195 11.68 20.95 -0.84
N GLY A 196 10.38 20.98 -1.16
CA GLY A 196 9.87 20.83 -2.52
C GLY A 196 10.23 22.04 -3.40
N SER A 197 10.72 21.83 -4.61
CA SER A 197 11.04 22.92 -5.54
C SER A 197 11.20 22.38 -6.97
N ASN A 198 11.82 23.18 -7.84
CA ASN A 198 12.28 22.79 -9.17
C ASN A 198 13.64 23.44 -9.47
N THR A 199 14.29 23.00 -10.55
CA THR A 199 15.59 23.50 -10.99
C THR A 199 15.63 25.02 -11.16
N GLU A 200 14.57 25.64 -11.65
CA GLU A 200 14.49 27.07 -11.96
C GLU A 200 14.42 27.95 -10.70
N THR A 201 13.74 27.47 -9.66
CA THR A 201 13.56 28.14 -8.36
C THR A 201 14.73 27.86 -7.41
N GLY A 202 15.19 26.61 -7.35
CA GLY A 202 16.26 26.20 -6.44
C GLY A 202 15.82 26.06 -4.98
N LEU A 203 16.78 26.14 -4.05
CA LEU A 203 16.55 25.99 -2.61
C LEU A 203 17.27 27.08 -1.80
N PRO A 204 16.80 27.42 -0.58
CA PRO A 204 17.54 28.30 0.32
C PRO A 204 18.94 27.78 0.64
N SER A 205 19.94 28.66 0.65
CA SER A 205 21.35 28.32 0.90
C SER A 205 21.55 27.61 2.24
N CYS A 206 20.78 27.96 3.27
CA CYS A 206 20.80 27.27 4.57
C CYS A 206 20.36 25.80 4.48
N GLN A 207 19.38 25.49 3.62
CA GLN A 207 18.96 24.11 3.37
C GLN A 207 20.04 23.36 2.60
N LEU A 208 20.65 23.96 1.59
CA LEU A 208 21.72 23.32 0.82
C LEU A 208 22.93 22.99 1.69
N ALA A 209 23.34 23.91 2.59
CA ALA A 209 24.39 23.65 3.56
C ALA A 209 24.03 22.47 4.48
N ARG A 210 22.79 22.43 4.98
CA ARG A 210 22.25 21.33 5.80
C ARG A 210 22.27 20.00 5.04
N LEU A 211 21.73 19.96 3.83
CA LEU A 211 21.66 18.76 2.99
C LEU A 211 23.06 18.23 2.69
N ALA A 212 23.99 19.10 2.29
CA ALA A 212 25.36 18.70 2.05
C ALA A 212 25.99 18.12 3.33
N ALA A 213 25.80 18.73 4.49
CA ALA A 213 26.36 18.22 5.75
C ALA A 213 25.87 16.80 6.07
N MET A 214 24.61 16.50 5.77
CA MET A 214 24.07 15.15 5.93
C MET A 214 24.61 14.19 4.87
N VAL A 215 24.73 14.61 3.61
CA VAL A 215 25.30 13.80 2.52
C VAL A 215 26.74 13.42 2.82
N PHE A 216 27.57 14.35 3.29
CA PHE A 216 28.98 14.09 3.62
C PHE A 216 29.17 12.98 4.68
N LYS A 217 28.19 12.75 5.57
CA LYS A 217 28.23 11.64 6.54
C LYS A 217 28.19 10.25 5.87
N SER A 218 27.66 10.16 4.65
CA SER A 218 27.51 8.90 3.90
C SER A 218 28.26 8.86 2.56
N ASN A 219 28.66 10.02 2.04
CA ASN A 219 29.38 10.17 0.79
C ASN A 219 30.42 11.31 0.84
N LEU A 220 31.71 10.94 0.88
CA LEU A 220 32.82 11.90 0.97
C LEU A 220 32.94 12.81 -0.27
N GLU A 221 32.45 12.36 -1.42
CA GLU A 221 32.45 13.17 -2.64
C GLU A 221 31.43 14.32 -2.59
N GLY A 222 30.50 14.29 -1.63
CA GLY A 222 29.53 15.36 -1.39
C GLY A 222 28.48 15.53 -2.50
N ALA A 223 28.48 14.65 -3.51
CA ALA A 223 27.52 14.69 -4.61
C ALA A 223 26.18 14.10 -4.20
N PHE A 224 25.10 14.79 -4.58
CA PHE A 224 23.75 14.36 -4.28
C PHE A 224 22.76 14.69 -5.40
N TRP A 225 21.68 13.91 -5.45
CA TRP A 225 20.52 14.17 -6.27
C TRP A 225 19.34 14.57 -5.38
N ILE A 226 18.57 15.57 -5.78
CA ILE A 226 17.28 15.91 -5.20
C ILE A 226 16.38 16.45 -6.30
N ASP A 227 15.13 16.01 -6.35
CA ASP A 227 14.10 16.43 -7.31
C ASP A 227 14.02 17.96 -7.41
N SER A 228 14.07 18.64 -6.26
CA SER A 228 14.02 20.09 -6.12
C SER A 228 15.11 20.88 -6.84
N LEU A 229 16.21 20.23 -7.28
CA LEU A 229 17.27 20.87 -8.07
C LEU A 229 17.47 20.19 -9.43
N CYS A 230 17.13 18.91 -9.53
CA CYS A 230 17.48 18.06 -10.67
C CYS A 230 16.31 17.82 -11.63
N ILE A 231 15.10 18.30 -11.31
CA ILE A 231 13.92 18.20 -12.16
C ILE A 231 13.45 19.60 -12.60
N PRO A 232 13.61 19.96 -13.88
CA PRO A 232 13.09 21.20 -14.44
C PRO A 232 11.56 21.24 -14.49
N GLN A 233 11.00 22.44 -14.52
CA GLN A 233 9.57 22.68 -14.67
C GLN A 233 9.09 22.39 -16.10
N ALA A 234 9.93 22.61 -17.11
CA ALA A 234 9.61 22.41 -18.53
C ALA A 234 9.08 20.97 -18.80
N ARG A 235 7.88 20.87 -19.39
CA ARG A 235 7.12 19.62 -19.53
C ARG A 235 7.92 18.47 -20.17
N GLU A 236 8.68 18.76 -21.22
CA GLU A 236 9.46 17.75 -21.96
C GLU A 236 10.63 17.21 -21.13
N HIS A 237 11.42 18.10 -20.52
CA HIS A 237 12.53 17.69 -19.63
C HIS A 237 12.00 17.03 -18.36
N ARG A 238 10.90 17.51 -17.78
CA ARG A 238 10.24 16.91 -16.63
C ARG A 238 9.79 15.48 -16.90
N LYS A 239 9.16 15.22 -18.05
CA LYS A 239 8.77 13.85 -18.45
C LYS A 239 9.98 12.93 -18.57
N LYS A 240 11.07 13.38 -19.19
CA LYS A 240 12.32 12.58 -19.31
C LYS A 240 12.96 12.33 -17.94
N ALA A 241 13.02 13.34 -17.07
CA ALA A 241 13.53 13.19 -15.72
C ALA A 241 12.71 12.18 -14.90
N ILE A 242 11.38 12.22 -15.00
CA ILE A 242 10.49 11.24 -14.35
C ILE A 242 10.76 9.82 -14.86
N ARG A 243 10.94 9.62 -16.18
CA ARG A 243 11.33 8.30 -16.74
C ARG A 243 12.63 7.76 -16.12
N MET A 244 13.53 8.66 -15.71
CA MET A 244 14.82 8.30 -15.14
C MET A 244 14.80 8.14 -13.62
N MET A 245 13.72 8.51 -12.91
CA MET A 245 13.66 8.44 -11.44
C MET A 245 13.97 7.04 -10.90
N ALA A 246 13.45 5.99 -11.54
CA ALA A 246 13.73 4.60 -11.16
C ALA A 246 15.23 4.32 -11.12
N ARG A 247 15.94 4.76 -12.18
CA ARG A 247 17.38 4.61 -12.34
C ARG A 247 18.13 5.47 -11.32
N THR A 248 17.68 6.70 -11.08
CA THR A 248 18.27 7.62 -10.12
C THR A 248 18.38 7.01 -8.72
N TYR A 249 17.32 6.39 -8.21
CA TYR A 249 17.36 5.78 -6.87
C TYR A 249 18.11 4.45 -6.85
N LYS A 250 17.99 3.67 -7.94
CA LYS A 250 18.68 2.38 -8.09
C LYS A 250 20.20 2.50 -8.19
N GLU A 251 20.71 3.52 -8.88
CA GLU A 251 22.15 3.74 -9.09
C GLU A 251 22.79 4.59 -7.99
N ALA A 252 21.99 5.20 -7.10
CA ALA A 252 22.51 5.95 -5.98
C ALA A 252 23.27 5.05 -5.00
N LYS A 253 24.37 5.55 -4.43
CA LYS A 253 25.13 4.86 -3.38
C LYS A 253 24.27 4.61 -2.14
N ALA A 254 23.38 5.56 -1.84
CA ALA A 254 22.36 5.46 -0.81
C ALA A 254 21.22 6.44 -1.11
N VAL A 255 20.03 6.13 -0.58
CA VAL A 255 18.90 7.05 -0.50
C VAL A 255 18.80 7.57 0.93
N LEU A 256 18.91 8.88 1.08
CA LEU A 256 18.80 9.59 2.35
C LEU A 256 17.37 10.09 2.53
N VAL A 257 16.64 9.58 3.52
CA VAL A 257 15.24 9.93 3.78
C VAL A 257 15.14 11.04 4.81
N LEU A 258 14.46 12.11 4.43
CA LEU A 258 14.17 13.29 5.25
C LEU A 258 12.66 13.40 5.50
N ASP A 259 12.26 13.24 6.75
CA ASP A 259 10.89 13.41 7.24
C ASP A 259 10.93 14.08 8.61
N SER A 260 10.07 15.07 8.82
CA SER A 260 10.05 15.88 10.04
C SER A 260 9.81 15.03 11.31
N GLY A 261 8.97 13.99 11.24
CA GLY A 261 8.73 13.09 12.36
C GLY A 261 9.94 12.21 12.66
N LEU A 262 10.56 11.64 11.62
CA LEU A 262 11.77 10.82 11.79
C LEU A 262 12.92 11.62 12.41
N GLN A 263 13.07 12.90 12.04
CA GLN A 263 14.10 13.78 12.60
C GLN A 263 13.86 14.16 14.08
N ARG A 264 12.76 13.70 14.70
CA ARG A 264 12.49 13.83 16.13
C ARG A 264 12.66 12.51 16.89
N CYS A 265 12.80 11.39 16.19
CA CYS A 265 13.07 10.09 16.78
C CYS A 265 14.57 9.94 17.08
N LEU A 266 14.91 9.47 18.26
CA LEU A 266 16.29 9.14 18.63
C LEU A 266 16.62 7.72 18.19
N SER A 267 17.87 7.49 17.80
CA SER A 267 18.34 6.15 17.46
C SER A 267 18.28 5.19 18.65
N SER A 268 18.32 5.72 19.88
CA SER A 268 18.17 4.99 21.14
C SER A 268 16.72 4.78 21.59
N ASP A 269 15.73 5.33 20.88
CA ASP A 269 14.32 5.11 21.23
C ASP A 269 13.97 3.62 21.17
N PRO A 270 12.97 3.17 21.95
CA PRO A 270 12.51 1.78 21.90
C PRO A 270 12.18 1.34 20.48
N GLU A 271 12.51 0.10 20.15
CA GLU A 271 12.40 -0.42 18.79
C GLU A 271 10.99 -0.27 18.19
N ALA A 272 9.96 -0.59 18.97
CA ALA A 272 8.57 -0.41 18.57
C ALA A 272 8.21 1.06 18.32
N SER A 273 8.79 2.00 19.09
CA SER A 273 8.62 3.44 18.85
C SER A 273 9.27 3.86 17.54
N ARG A 274 10.48 3.39 17.23
CA ARG A 274 11.15 3.67 15.94
C ARG A 274 10.36 3.12 14.74
N LEU A 275 9.80 1.92 14.87
CA LEU A 275 8.88 1.34 13.87
C LEU A 275 7.65 2.24 13.68
N LEU A 276 7.06 2.71 14.78
CA LEU A 276 5.87 3.57 14.75
C LEU A 276 6.17 4.90 14.03
N TYR A 277 7.28 5.56 14.36
CA TYR A 277 7.75 6.76 13.68
C TYR A 277 7.86 6.57 12.16
N VAL A 278 8.41 5.44 11.70
CA VAL A 278 8.48 5.13 10.27
C VAL A 278 7.10 4.93 9.68
N LEU A 279 6.27 4.06 10.26
CA LEU A 279 4.95 3.72 9.70
C LEU A 279 4.00 4.91 9.64
N THR A 280 4.11 5.87 10.58
CA THR A 280 3.26 7.06 10.62
C THR A 280 3.89 8.28 9.96
N SER A 281 5.10 8.15 9.39
CA SER A 281 5.78 9.25 8.72
C SER A 281 5.02 9.74 7.49
N GLY A 282 5.12 11.04 7.18
CA GLY A 282 4.57 11.59 5.95
C GLY A 282 5.22 10.99 4.71
N TRP A 283 6.47 10.53 4.85
CA TRP A 283 7.21 9.80 3.84
C TRP A 283 6.53 8.48 3.46
N MET A 284 6.04 7.69 4.42
CA MET A 284 5.32 6.44 4.13
C MET A 284 3.98 6.65 3.43
N GLY A 285 3.41 7.86 3.49
CA GLY A 285 2.12 8.21 2.88
C GLY A 285 2.19 8.68 1.43
N ARG A 286 3.37 8.76 0.79
CA ARG A 286 3.51 9.27 -0.60
C ARG A 286 3.67 8.13 -1.60
N LEU A 287 3.07 8.25 -2.78
CA LEU A 287 3.23 7.28 -3.87
C LEU A 287 4.70 7.04 -4.23
N TRP A 288 5.40 8.11 -4.60
CA TRP A 288 6.74 8.03 -5.18
C TRP A 288 7.78 7.46 -4.22
N THR A 289 7.67 7.75 -2.92
CA THR A 289 8.64 7.31 -1.90
C THR A 289 8.74 5.79 -1.78
N LEU A 290 7.71 5.04 -2.21
CA LEU A 290 7.79 3.58 -2.31
C LEU A 290 8.88 3.15 -3.30
N GLN A 291 8.92 3.80 -4.47
CA GLN A 291 9.94 3.56 -5.50
C GLN A 291 11.34 3.94 -5.01
N GLU A 292 11.44 5.04 -4.28
CA GLU A 292 12.70 5.57 -3.74
C GLU A 292 13.32 4.59 -2.74
N ALA A 293 12.49 3.87 -2.00
CA ALA A 293 12.93 2.87 -1.03
C ALA A 293 13.23 1.51 -1.68
N VAL A 294 12.29 1.01 -2.47
CA VAL A 294 12.30 -0.38 -2.98
C VAL A 294 13.39 -0.59 -4.03
N LEU A 295 13.67 0.43 -4.86
CA LEU A 295 14.70 0.32 -5.89
C LEU A 295 16.11 0.62 -5.37
N ALA A 296 16.24 1.27 -4.21
CA ALA A 296 17.52 1.61 -3.64
C ALA A 296 18.25 0.38 -3.09
N ASP A 297 19.57 0.35 -3.29
CA ASP A 297 20.41 -0.66 -2.63
C ASP A 297 20.49 -0.43 -1.11
N LYS A 298 20.58 0.84 -0.70
CA LYS A 298 20.68 1.25 0.69
C LYS A 298 19.81 2.46 0.99
N VAL A 299 18.95 2.35 2.00
CA VAL A 299 18.11 3.44 2.51
C VAL A 299 18.59 3.83 3.91
N LEU A 300 18.80 5.13 4.13
CA LEU A 300 19.24 5.73 5.39
C LEU A 300 18.18 6.73 5.87
N PHE A 301 17.57 6.49 7.03
CA PHE A 301 16.68 7.44 7.67
C PHE A 301 17.48 8.46 8.50
N CYS A 302 17.17 9.74 8.35
CA CYS A 302 17.70 10.78 9.21
C CYS A 302 16.90 10.84 10.51
N PHE A 303 17.45 10.26 11.57
CA PHE A 303 16.97 10.41 12.93
C PHE A 303 17.55 11.67 13.55
N ALA A 304 17.09 12.05 14.75
CA ALA A 304 17.52 13.27 15.43
C ALA A 304 19.05 13.30 15.68
N ASP A 305 19.65 12.14 15.92
CA ASP A 305 21.03 11.95 16.35
C ASP A 305 21.88 11.14 15.37
N ALA A 306 21.28 10.32 14.50
CA ALA A 306 22.00 9.39 13.64
C ALA A 306 21.39 9.21 12.24
N LEU A 307 22.19 8.66 11.32
CA LEU A 307 21.70 8.09 10.07
C LEU A 307 21.48 6.59 10.30
N VAL A 308 20.22 6.16 10.36
CA VAL A 308 19.83 4.78 10.67
C VAL A 308 19.52 4.03 9.38
N PRO A 309 20.25 2.96 9.03
CA PRO A 309 19.88 2.10 7.91
C PRO A 309 18.51 1.47 8.11
N LEU A 310 17.67 1.49 7.06
CA LEU A 310 16.31 0.93 7.13
C LEU A 310 16.31 -0.54 7.59
N ARG A 311 17.30 -1.33 7.16
CA ARG A 311 17.44 -2.74 7.56
C ARG A 311 17.65 -2.93 9.06
N ASP A 312 18.26 -1.96 9.73
CA ASP A 312 18.58 -2.02 11.16
C ASP A 312 17.32 -1.74 12.01
N LEU A 313 16.20 -1.36 11.39
CA LEU A 313 14.88 -1.24 12.02
C LEU A 313 14.08 -2.54 11.99
N ILE A 314 14.53 -3.57 11.27
CA ILE A 314 13.84 -4.86 11.23
C ILE A 314 14.21 -5.62 12.52
N PRO A 315 13.23 -5.97 13.37
CA PRO A 315 13.53 -6.65 14.61
C PRO A 315 14.23 -7.96 14.42
N ASN A 316 15.09 -8.29 15.39
CA ASN A 316 15.76 -9.58 15.41
C ASN A 316 14.72 -10.70 15.59
N ARG A 317 15.15 -11.94 15.32
CA ARG A 317 14.27 -13.11 15.36
C ARG A 317 13.60 -13.30 16.72
N GLU A 318 14.33 -13.09 17.81
CA GLU A 318 13.80 -13.26 19.17
C GLU A 318 12.67 -12.26 19.46
N ASN A 319 12.83 -10.99 19.10
CA ASN A 319 11.80 -9.97 19.24
C ASN A 319 10.60 -10.25 18.34
N LEU A 320 10.83 -10.72 17.10
CA LEU A 320 9.75 -11.12 16.20
C LEU A 320 8.94 -12.29 16.77
N GLU A 321 9.58 -13.24 17.46
CA GLU A 321 8.95 -14.39 18.10
C GLU A 321 8.15 -13.99 19.35
N LEU A 322 8.74 -13.16 20.22
CA LEU A 322 8.16 -12.73 21.50
C LEU A 322 7.06 -11.66 21.35
N TYR A 323 7.16 -10.79 20.35
CA TYR A 323 6.31 -9.60 20.20
C TYR A 323 5.60 -9.60 18.84
N PRO A 324 4.43 -10.27 18.71
CA PRO A 324 3.70 -10.35 17.44
C PRO A 324 3.40 -8.98 16.79
N TYR A 325 3.14 -7.96 17.62
CA TYR A 325 2.90 -6.59 17.14
C TYR A 325 4.12 -5.97 16.45
N MET A 326 5.35 -6.29 16.89
CA MET A 326 6.57 -5.82 16.23
C MET A 326 6.73 -6.45 14.86
N GLY A 327 6.42 -7.75 14.72
CA GLY A 327 6.45 -8.43 13.42
C GLY A 327 5.47 -7.83 12.42
N ASP A 328 4.25 -7.51 12.86
CA ASP A 328 3.24 -6.88 12.01
C ASP A 328 3.58 -5.43 11.61
N MET A 329 4.21 -4.67 12.52
CA MET A 329 4.75 -3.35 12.19
C MET A 329 5.92 -3.46 11.19
N ALA A 330 6.86 -4.36 11.45
CA ALA A 330 8.05 -4.56 10.61
C ALA A 330 7.72 -5.14 9.23
N ALA A 331 6.56 -5.79 9.04
CA ALA A 331 6.17 -6.38 7.76
C ALA A 331 6.15 -5.37 6.60
N GLU A 332 5.79 -4.12 6.85
CA GLU A 332 5.84 -3.07 5.81
C GLU A 332 7.28 -2.64 5.51
N ILE A 333 8.13 -2.52 6.53
CA ILE A 333 9.56 -2.21 6.35
C ILE A 333 10.27 -3.34 5.59
N PHE A 334 9.93 -4.59 5.90
CA PHE A 334 10.43 -5.75 5.18
C PHE A 334 10.03 -5.72 3.70
N ARG A 335 8.80 -5.29 3.36
CA ARG A 335 8.39 -5.11 1.95
C ARG A 335 9.26 -4.08 1.22
N LEU A 336 9.70 -3.02 1.89
CA LEU A 336 10.58 -2.00 1.29
C LEU A 336 11.96 -2.54 0.91
N ILE A 337 12.48 -3.57 1.59
CA ILE A 337 13.77 -4.20 1.24
C ILE A 337 13.64 -5.43 0.33
N LYS A 338 12.42 -5.89 0.07
CA LYS A 338 12.19 -7.17 -0.61
C LYS A 338 12.87 -7.22 -1.97
N GLN A 339 12.82 -6.13 -2.72
CA GLN A 339 13.44 -6.07 -4.04
C GLN A 339 14.96 -5.93 -4.01
N SER A 340 15.51 -5.10 -3.12
CA SER A 340 16.96 -4.91 -3.03
C SER A 340 17.65 -6.19 -2.54
N GLN A 341 17.09 -6.85 -1.53
CA GLN A 341 17.70 -8.01 -0.88
C GLN A 341 17.33 -9.37 -1.49
N TYR A 342 16.09 -9.57 -1.93
CA TYR A 342 15.59 -10.88 -2.35
C TYR A 342 15.17 -10.98 -3.82
N LYS A 343 15.04 -9.83 -4.52
CA LYS A 343 14.64 -9.78 -5.95
C LYS A 343 13.30 -10.49 -6.23
N ASP A 344 12.41 -10.51 -5.23
CA ASP A 344 11.10 -11.21 -5.27
C ASP A 344 9.93 -10.23 -4.99
N LEU A 345 10.03 -8.99 -5.47
CA LEU A 345 8.90 -8.05 -5.36
C LEU A 345 7.82 -8.41 -6.38
N LYS A 346 6.60 -8.64 -5.90
CA LYS A 346 5.43 -8.95 -6.74
C LYS A 346 4.39 -7.84 -6.66
N ILE A 347 3.43 -7.86 -7.60
CA ILE A 347 2.30 -6.91 -7.61
C ILE A 347 1.50 -6.95 -6.30
N GLY A 348 1.46 -8.11 -5.63
CA GLY A 348 0.90 -8.26 -4.29
C GLY A 348 1.56 -7.37 -3.24
N ASP A 349 2.89 -7.31 -3.24
CA ASP A 349 3.64 -6.49 -2.29
C ASP A 349 3.40 -5.00 -2.58
N VAL A 350 3.46 -4.63 -3.86
CA VAL A 350 3.21 -3.26 -4.32
C VAL A 350 1.79 -2.80 -3.96
N SER A 351 0.78 -3.63 -4.23
CA SER A 351 -0.62 -3.33 -3.90
C SER A 351 -0.83 -3.08 -2.41
N ARG A 352 -0.20 -3.89 -1.54
CA ARG A 352 -0.28 -3.70 -0.08
C ARG A 352 0.39 -2.39 0.36
N SER A 353 1.58 -2.10 -0.16
CA SER A 353 2.33 -0.88 0.17
C SER A 353 1.69 0.41 -0.37
N LEU A 354 0.93 0.34 -1.46
CA LEU A 354 0.24 1.50 -2.06
C LEU A 354 -1.06 1.88 -1.37
N ARG A 355 -1.68 0.95 -0.64
CA ARG A 355 -3.04 1.11 -0.10
C ARG A 355 -3.26 2.42 0.65
N TRP A 356 -2.28 2.81 1.47
CA TRP A 356 -2.32 3.98 2.34
C TRP A 356 -1.40 5.12 1.88
N ARG A 357 -1.03 5.11 0.60
CA ARG A 357 -0.29 6.18 -0.06
C ARG A 357 -1.21 7.05 -0.89
N ASP A 358 -0.81 8.31 -1.08
CA ASP A 358 -1.54 9.32 -1.85
C ASP A 358 -0.57 10.05 -2.82
N THR A 359 -1.15 10.70 -3.83
CA THR A 359 -0.46 11.57 -4.78
C THR A 359 -1.39 12.69 -5.25
N SER A 360 -0.83 13.86 -5.58
CA SER A 360 -1.61 14.93 -6.22
C SER A 360 -2.02 14.58 -7.66
N ARG A 361 -1.36 13.60 -8.28
CA ARG A 361 -1.59 13.18 -9.67
C ARG A 361 -1.86 11.69 -9.76
N ALA A 362 -3.15 11.31 -9.75
CA ALA A 362 -3.57 9.90 -9.82
C ALA A 362 -3.00 9.15 -11.04
N SER A 363 -2.78 9.85 -12.16
CA SER A 363 -2.20 9.28 -13.39
C SER A 363 -0.76 8.76 -13.25
N ASP A 364 -0.08 9.13 -12.16
CA ASP A 364 1.29 8.74 -11.86
C ASP A 364 1.36 7.33 -11.23
N GLU A 365 0.25 6.81 -10.69
CA GLU A 365 0.20 5.51 -10.00
C GLU A 365 0.81 4.39 -10.82
N THR A 366 0.31 4.19 -12.04
CA THR A 366 0.77 3.09 -12.89
C THR A 366 2.23 3.26 -13.31
N LEU A 367 2.72 4.49 -13.46
CA LEU A 367 4.12 4.76 -13.81
C LEU A 367 5.06 4.36 -12.66
N ALA A 368 4.66 4.66 -11.42
CA ALA A 368 5.37 4.25 -10.22
C ALA A 368 5.37 2.72 -10.07
N ILE A 369 4.23 2.06 -10.30
CA ILE A 369 4.13 0.58 -10.23
C ILE A 369 4.99 -0.09 -11.32
N ALA A 370 4.93 0.38 -12.56
CA ALA A 370 5.65 -0.22 -13.67
C ALA A 370 7.15 -0.31 -13.38
N SER A 371 7.71 0.78 -12.87
CA SER A 371 9.13 0.86 -12.49
C SER A 371 9.53 -0.12 -11.38
N LEU A 372 8.62 -0.43 -10.45
CA LEU A 372 8.85 -1.37 -9.36
C LEU A 372 8.89 -2.82 -9.85
N LEU A 373 8.08 -3.14 -10.87
CA LEU A 373 7.89 -4.49 -11.39
C LEU A 373 8.69 -4.76 -12.67
N GLY A 374 9.64 -3.90 -13.02
CA GLY A 374 10.52 -4.08 -14.18
C GLY A 374 9.84 -3.85 -15.53
N VAL A 375 8.67 -3.22 -15.56
CA VAL A 375 7.99 -2.81 -16.79
C VAL A 375 8.45 -1.41 -17.18
N ASP A 376 8.83 -1.22 -18.45
CA ASP A 376 9.27 0.10 -18.94
C ASP A 376 8.11 1.12 -18.89
N PRO A 377 8.19 2.19 -18.08
CA PRO A 377 7.15 3.22 -18.04
C PRO A 377 6.95 3.93 -19.39
N GLY A 378 7.94 3.86 -20.30
CA GLY A 378 7.88 4.43 -21.64
C GLY A 378 6.63 4.00 -22.43
N ILE A 379 6.27 2.71 -22.36
CA ILE A 379 5.11 2.15 -23.07
C ILE A 379 3.77 2.69 -22.53
N LEU A 380 3.75 3.20 -21.30
CA LEU A 380 2.55 3.69 -20.63
C LEU A 380 2.35 5.19 -20.83
N LEU A 381 3.41 5.95 -21.10
CA LEU A 381 3.35 7.41 -21.06
C LEU A 381 2.52 8.03 -22.18
N GLU A 382 2.47 7.37 -23.33
CA GLU A 382 1.68 7.80 -24.48
C GLU A 382 0.20 7.34 -24.39
N LEU A 383 -0.11 6.46 -23.43
CA LEU A 383 -1.48 5.98 -23.21
C LEU A 383 -2.29 6.93 -22.32
N PRO A 384 -3.62 7.03 -22.54
CA PRO A 384 -4.54 7.64 -21.60
C PRO A 384 -4.45 7.00 -20.21
N ALA A 385 -4.62 7.80 -19.15
CA ALA A 385 -4.44 7.32 -17.77
C ALA A 385 -5.28 6.07 -17.42
N GLN A 386 -6.50 5.98 -17.95
CA GLN A 386 -7.43 4.87 -17.71
C GLN A 386 -6.98 3.55 -18.36
N GLU A 387 -6.17 3.62 -19.43
CA GLU A 387 -5.67 2.46 -20.16
C GLU A 387 -4.33 1.96 -19.62
N ARG A 388 -3.58 2.81 -18.90
CA ARG A 388 -2.25 2.45 -18.37
C ARG A 388 -2.30 1.23 -17.46
N MET A 389 -3.27 1.17 -16.55
CA MET A 389 -3.38 0.05 -15.61
C MET A 389 -3.66 -1.27 -16.33
N ILE A 390 -4.47 -1.23 -17.39
CA ILE A 390 -4.73 -2.39 -18.24
C ILE A 390 -3.46 -2.83 -18.95
N ARG A 391 -2.76 -1.89 -19.59
CA ARG A 391 -1.50 -2.19 -20.26
C ARG A 391 -0.48 -2.79 -19.30
N LEU A 392 -0.41 -2.29 -18.06
CA LEU A 392 0.45 -2.87 -17.03
C LEU A 392 0.10 -4.35 -16.77
N PHE A 393 -1.19 -4.70 -16.63
CA PHE A 393 -1.59 -6.09 -16.42
C PHE A 393 -1.31 -6.99 -17.63
N GLU A 394 -1.45 -6.47 -18.85
CA GLU A 394 -1.06 -7.20 -20.08
C GLU A 394 0.43 -7.52 -20.11
N GLU A 395 1.28 -6.56 -19.73
CA GLU A 395 2.74 -6.72 -19.69
C GLU A 395 3.18 -7.66 -18.56
N LEU A 396 2.51 -7.61 -17.40
CA LEU A 396 2.77 -8.53 -16.29
C LEU A 396 2.35 -9.96 -16.63
N ARG A 397 1.24 -10.13 -17.37
CA ARG A 397 0.60 -11.39 -17.78
C ARG A 397 0.13 -12.27 -16.62
N GLU A 398 0.97 -12.57 -15.65
CA GLU A 398 0.66 -13.37 -14.48
C GLU A 398 0.37 -12.47 -13.28
N VAL A 399 -0.81 -12.61 -12.70
CA VAL A 399 -1.27 -11.85 -11.53
C VAL A 399 -1.94 -12.77 -10.52
N PRO A 400 -2.00 -12.41 -9.24
CA PRO A 400 -2.70 -13.23 -8.25
C PRO A 400 -4.19 -13.35 -8.58
N ARG A 401 -4.74 -14.57 -8.65
CA ARG A 401 -6.17 -14.76 -8.96
C ARG A 401 -7.09 -14.10 -7.95
N ASN A 402 -6.61 -13.88 -6.72
CA ASN A 402 -7.38 -13.23 -5.67
C ASN A 402 -7.55 -11.71 -5.87
N ILE A 403 -6.98 -11.13 -6.93
CA ILE A 403 -7.15 -9.72 -7.33
C ILE A 403 -8.62 -9.33 -7.55
N VAL A 404 -9.44 -10.27 -8.02
CA VAL A 404 -10.88 -10.07 -8.27
C VAL A 404 -11.66 -9.78 -6.98
N PHE A 405 -11.12 -10.21 -5.82
CA PHE A 405 -11.74 -9.99 -4.51
C PHE A 405 -11.30 -8.69 -3.83
N LEU A 406 -10.34 -7.95 -4.41
CA LEU A 406 -9.95 -6.63 -3.89
C LEU A 406 -11.13 -5.67 -3.91
N GLY A 407 -11.30 -4.89 -2.86
CA GLY A 407 -12.27 -3.79 -2.87
C GLY A 407 -11.81 -2.62 -3.72
N GLY A 408 -12.54 -1.52 -3.61
CA GLY A 408 -12.34 -0.35 -4.47
C GLY A 408 -13.00 -0.51 -5.84
N ASP A 409 -12.90 0.55 -6.62
CA ASP A 409 -13.55 0.67 -7.91
C ASP A 409 -12.90 -0.25 -8.94
N LYS A 410 -13.73 -0.86 -9.79
CA LYS A 410 -13.30 -1.69 -10.90
C LYS A 410 -13.34 -0.93 -12.22
N THR A 411 -12.57 -1.38 -13.21
CA THR A 411 -12.62 -0.79 -14.54
C THR A 411 -13.95 -1.10 -15.23
N ASP A 412 -14.37 -0.24 -16.15
CA ASP A 412 -15.56 -0.47 -16.98
C ASP A 412 -15.21 -1.05 -18.36
N ILE A 413 -13.91 -1.27 -18.59
CA ILE A 413 -13.36 -1.67 -19.88
C ILE A 413 -13.64 -3.17 -20.12
N PRO A 414 -14.21 -3.56 -21.27
CA PRO A 414 -14.47 -4.95 -21.59
C PRO A 414 -13.20 -5.82 -21.50
N GLY A 415 -13.29 -6.96 -20.81
CA GLY A 415 -12.15 -7.87 -20.57
C GLY A 415 -11.39 -7.57 -19.28
N TYR A 416 -11.61 -6.40 -18.67
CA TYR A 416 -10.87 -5.95 -17.49
C TYR A 416 -11.79 -5.47 -16.36
N ARG A 417 -13.08 -5.84 -16.35
CA ARG A 417 -14.04 -5.42 -15.30
C ARG A 417 -13.77 -6.05 -13.94
N TRP A 418 -12.90 -7.05 -13.90
CA TRP A 418 -12.37 -7.63 -12.67
C TRP A 418 -11.22 -6.81 -12.06
N ALA A 419 -10.54 -6.01 -12.88
CA ALA A 419 -9.32 -5.32 -12.49
C ALA A 419 -9.62 -4.05 -11.68
N PRO A 420 -8.80 -3.73 -10.66
CA PRO A 420 -8.96 -2.47 -9.91
C PRO A 420 -8.59 -1.26 -10.78
N LYS A 421 -9.32 -0.15 -10.61
CA LYS A 421 -8.94 1.16 -11.20
C LYS A 421 -7.67 1.74 -10.56
N SER A 422 -7.49 1.49 -9.27
CA SER A 422 -6.37 1.96 -8.46
C SER A 422 -6.07 0.98 -7.33
N PHE A 423 -4.82 0.91 -6.89
CA PHE A 423 -4.41 0.25 -5.64
C PHE A 423 -4.35 1.22 -4.46
N MET A 424 -4.28 2.54 -4.72
CA MET A 424 -4.30 3.58 -3.69
C MET A 424 -5.72 3.87 -3.22
N GLY A 425 -5.96 3.78 -1.91
CA GLY A 425 -7.27 4.09 -1.33
C GLY A 425 -7.76 5.51 -1.62
N ALA A 426 -6.84 6.47 -1.70
CA ALA A 426 -7.15 7.87 -2.02
C ALA A 426 -7.70 8.10 -3.45
N HIS A 427 -7.54 7.12 -4.35
CA HIS A 427 -7.91 7.22 -5.76
C HIS A 427 -8.87 6.11 -6.21
N GLY A 428 -9.74 5.65 -5.31
CA GLY A 428 -10.74 4.62 -5.59
C GLY A 428 -10.26 3.19 -5.33
N GLY A 429 -9.04 2.99 -4.84
CA GLY A 429 -8.58 1.70 -4.31
C GLY A 429 -9.24 1.34 -2.98
N SER A 430 -8.96 0.13 -2.46
CA SER A 430 -9.53 -0.32 -1.18
C SER A 430 -8.66 0.08 0.00
N LEU A 431 -9.20 0.80 0.99
CA LEU A 431 -8.50 1.07 2.27
C LEU A 431 -8.48 -0.14 3.23
N GLY A 432 -9.15 -1.25 2.91
CA GLY A 432 -9.19 -2.42 3.78
C GLY A 432 -9.61 -3.70 3.06
N GLY A 433 -9.98 -4.73 3.83
CA GLY A 433 -10.37 -6.03 3.29
C GLY A 433 -9.18 -6.96 3.03
N ARG A 434 -9.39 -7.98 2.19
CA ARG A 434 -8.36 -8.99 1.91
C ARG A 434 -7.20 -8.39 1.14
N ASP A 435 -6.01 -8.80 1.52
CA ASP A 435 -4.79 -8.45 0.80
C ASP A 435 -4.59 -9.30 -0.47
N LEU A 436 -3.99 -8.67 -1.47
CA LEU A 436 -3.52 -9.35 -2.67
C LEU A 436 -2.40 -10.35 -2.31
N SER A 437 -2.38 -11.53 -2.93
CA SER A 437 -1.33 -12.54 -2.64
C SER A 437 0.05 -12.01 -2.99
N THR A 438 1.03 -12.22 -2.10
CA THR A 438 2.44 -11.84 -2.28
C THR A 438 3.31 -13.02 -2.71
N TYR A 439 2.70 -14.17 -2.99
CA TYR A 439 3.39 -15.42 -3.29
C TYR A 439 2.88 -16.05 -4.59
N GLU A 440 1.56 -16.09 -4.78
CA GLU A 440 0.91 -16.76 -5.90
C GLU A 440 0.56 -15.76 -7.02
N ASN A 441 0.98 -16.05 -8.25
CA ASN A 441 0.57 -15.36 -9.48
C ASN A 441 -0.14 -16.37 -10.41
N ASP A 442 -1.23 -16.94 -9.93
CA ASP A 442 -1.94 -18.09 -10.51
C ASP A 442 -3.11 -17.70 -11.43
N GLY A 443 -3.25 -16.42 -11.74
CA GLY A 443 -4.16 -15.90 -12.75
C GLY A 443 -3.42 -15.39 -13.98
N ILE A 444 -3.95 -15.68 -15.16
CA ILE A 444 -3.39 -15.26 -16.45
C ILE A 444 -4.27 -14.16 -17.03
N CYS A 445 -3.71 -12.96 -17.16
CA CYS A 445 -4.34 -11.83 -17.82
C CYS A 445 -4.28 -12.01 -19.34
N THR A 446 -5.44 -11.92 -19.99
CA THR A 446 -5.60 -11.96 -21.43
C THR A 446 -6.48 -10.81 -21.91
N PRO A 447 -6.49 -10.46 -23.21
CA PRO A 447 -7.41 -9.47 -23.76
C PRO A 447 -8.91 -9.81 -23.57
N CYS A 448 -9.24 -11.07 -23.27
CA CYS A 448 -10.62 -11.51 -23.04
C CYS A 448 -11.02 -11.50 -21.56
N GLY A 449 -10.07 -11.43 -20.62
CA GLY A 449 -10.35 -11.62 -19.20
C GLY A 449 -9.17 -12.17 -18.40
N LEU A 450 -9.40 -12.32 -17.09
CA LEU A 450 -8.53 -13.06 -16.18
C LEU A 450 -8.89 -14.54 -16.20
N GLU A 451 -7.96 -15.38 -16.62
CA GLU A 451 -8.08 -16.83 -16.55
C GLU A 451 -7.54 -17.36 -15.24
N ALA A 452 -8.37 -18.04 -14.45
CA ALA A 452 -7.95 -18.70 -13.21
C ALA A 452 -8.95 -19.78 -12.78
N THR A 453 -8.55 -20.59 -11.81
CA THR A 453 -9.41 -21.62 -11.20
C THR A 453 -9.96 -21.12 -9.88
N TYR A 454 -11.28 -21.21 -9.69
CA TYR A 454 -11.97 -20.82 -8.45
C TYR A 454 -12.92 -21.92 -7.99
N MET A 455 -13.29 -21.88 -6.72
CA MET A 455 -14.45 -22.61 -6.24
C MET A 455 -15.72 -21.89 -6.71
N SER A 456 -16.61 -22.61 -7.37
CA SER A 456 -17.82 -22.06 -7.97
C SER A 456 -19.10 -22.62 -7.34
N PHE A 457 -20.14 -21.80 -7.36
CA PHE A 457 -21.51 -22.13 -6.97
C PHE A 457 -22.41 -21.63 -8.10
N TYR A 458 -23.01 -22.52 -8.89
CA TYR A 458 -23.83 -22.12 -10.04
C TYR A 458 -25.29 -22.49 -9.85
N PHE A 459 -26.15 -21.64 -10.38
CA PHE A 459 -27.61 -21.68 -10.19
C PHE A 459 -28.30 -21.10 -11.43
N ARG A 460 -29.63 -21.16 -11.47
CA ARG A 460 -30.39 -20.49 -12.53
C ARG A 460 -30.20 -18.98 -12.41
N LYS A 461 -30.06 -18.29 -13.55
CA LYS A 461 -29.93 -16.83 -13.61
C LYS A 461 -30.95 -16.14 -12.68
N GLN A 462 -30.44 -15.24 -11.85
CA GLN A 462 -31.21 -14.39 -10.94
C GLN A 462 -31.00 -12.92 -11.30
N THR A 463 -32.04 -12.11 -11.09
CA THR A 463 -31.97 -10.64 -11.10
C THR A 463 -32.13 -10.16 -9.67
N LEU A 464 -31.12 -9.44 -9.16
CA LEU A 464 -31.01 -9.09 -7.74
C LEU A 464 -30.61 -7.63 -7.60
N GLN A 465 -31.02 -6.99 -6.50
CA GLN A 465 -30.51 -5.66 -6.12
C GLN A 465 -29.09 -5.79 -5.55
N ALA A 466 -28.20 -4.87 -5.91
CA ALA A 466 -26.77 -4.97 -5.57
C ALA A 466 -26.49 -4.97 -4.05
N ARG A 467 -27.26 -4.22 -3.26
CA ARG A 467 -27.14 -4.19 -1.79
C ARG A 467 -27.82 -5.34 -1.05
N SER A 468 -28.71 -6.11 -1.70
CA SER A 468 -29.58 -7.03 -0.98
C SER A 468 -28.84 -8.27 -0.48
N SER A 469 -29.38 -8.88 0.58
CA SER A 469 -28.95 -10.20 1.04
C SER A 469 -29.98 -11.24 0.64
N TRP A 470 -29.50 -12.40 0.20
CA TRP A 470 -30.35 -13.49 -0.32
C TRP A 470 -29.74 -14.85 0.04
N LYS A 471 -30.53 -15.93 -0.11
CA LYS A 471 -30.14 -17.27 0.35
C LYS A 471 -29.95 -18.24 -0.81
N LEU A 472 -28.96 -19.12 -0.65
CA LEU A 472 -28.70 -20.27 -1.49
C LEU A 472 -28.92 -21.56 -0.71
N TRP A 473 -29.45 -22.58 -1.38
CA TRP A 473 -29.60 -23.92 -0.83
C TRP A 473 -28.91 -24.94 -1.74
N HIS A 474 -28.06 -25.81 -1.17
CA HIS A 474 -27.46 -26.93 -1.88
C HIS A 474 -28.20 -28.23 -1.53
N PRO A 475 -29.03 -28.79 -2.44
CA PRO A 475 -29.87 -29.94 -2.13
C PRO A 475 -29.10 -31.20 -1.72
N GLU A 476 -27.96 -31.47 -2.37
CA GLU A 476 -27.19 -32.70 -2.14
C GLU A 476 -26.46 -32.70 -0.80
N THR A 477 -25.84 -31.57 -0.44
CA THR A 477 -25.07 -31.47 0.82
C THR A 477 -25.91 -30.95 1.98
N ARG A 478 -27.16 -30.55 1.72
CA ARG A 478 -28.04 -29.89 2.70
C ARG A 478 -27.35 -28.71 3.39
N ARG A 479 -26.77 -27.81 2.60
CA ARG A 479 -26.10 -26.61 3.11
C ARG A 479 -26.87 -25.37 2.68
N SER A 480 -27.08 -24.46 3.62
CA SER A 480 -27.63 -23.14 3.37
C SER A 480 -26.51 -22.10 3.39
N PHE A 481 -26.54 -21.20 2.44
CA PHE A 481 -25.62 -20.07 2.38
C PHE A 481 -26.40 -18.77 2.33
N GLU A 482 -25.85 -17.73 2.95
CA GLU A 482 -26.30 -16.35 2.82
C GLU A 482 -25.31 -15.60 1.94
N VAL A 483 -25.82 -14.93 0.92
CA VAL A 483 -25.06 -14.05 0.03
C VAL A 483 -25.41 -12.62 0.40
N ARG A 484 -24.41 -11.84 0.78
CA ARG A 484 -24.58 -10.45 1.21
C ARG A 484 -23.97 -9.49 0.19
N GLY A 485 -24.79 -8.60 -0.35
CA GLY A 485 -24.35 -7.50 -1.21
C GLY A 485 -23.39 -6.55 -0.48
N LEU A 486 -22.35 -6.09 -1.16
CA LEU A 486 -21.38 -5.12 -0.64
C LEU A 486 -21.55 -3.71 -1.21
N SER A 487 -22.34 -3.59 -2.26
CA SER A 487 -22.58 -2.33 -2.95
C SER A 487 -23.55 -1.49 -2.15
N ASP A 488 -23.31 -0.18 -2.09
CA ASP A 488 -24.28 0.78 -1.58
C ASP A 488 -25.34 1.14 -2.66
N SER A 489 -25.20 0.61 -3.89
CA SER A 489 -26.13 0.81 -5.00
C SER A 489 -27.43 0.01 -4.84
N GLU A 490 -28.55 0.62 -5.24
CA GLU A 490 -29.85 -0.03 -5.38
C GLU A 490 -30.07 -0.64 -6.77
N GLU A 491 -29.10 -0.51 -7.68
CA GLU A 491 -29.20 -1.04 -9.04
C GLU A 491 -29.36 -2.56 -9.07
N GLU A 492 -30.11 -3.02 -10.06
CA GLU A 492 -30.29 -4.44 -10.34
C GLU A 492 -29.13 -4.97 -11.19
N TYR A 493 -28.74 -6.21 -10.93
CA TYR A 493 -27.76 -6.95 -11.71
C TYR A 493 -28.20 -8.40 -11.89
N GLU A 494 -27.78 -8.98 -13.01
CA GLU A 494 -27.98 -10.41 -13.27
C GLU A 494 -26.73 -11.21 -12.89
N CYS A 495 -26.93 -12.35 -12.22
CA CYS A 495 -25.86 -13.33 -12.00
C CYS A 495 -26.40 -14.76 -12.02
N ASP A 496 -25.55 -15.71 -12.33
CA ASP A 496 -25.88 -17.14 -12.34
C ASP A 496 -24.79 -18.02 -11.72
N MET A 497 -23.72 -17.39 -11.23
CA MET A 497 -22.61 -18.07 -10.59
C MET A 497 -21.92 -17.16 -9.56
N LEU A 498 -21.47 -17.77 -8.47
CA LEU A 498 -20.62 -17.16 -7.45
C LEU A 498 -19.25 -17.85 -7.45
N LEU A 499 -18.18 -17.08 -7.24
CA LEU A 499 -16.81 -17.57 -7.18
C LEU A 499 -16.14 -17.19 -5.85
N THR A 500 -15.53 -18.15 -5.18
CA THR A 500 -14.65 -17.96 -4.01
C THR A 500 -13.24 -18.47 -4.30
N ASN A 501 -12.25 -17.94 -3.60
CA ASN A 501 -10.85 -18.36 -3.79
C ASN A 501 -10.65 -19.83 -3.39
N GLU A 502 -11.20 -20.20 -2.24
CA GLU A 502 -11.11 -21.52 -1.63
C GLU A 502 -12.51 -22.06 -1.28
N PRO A 503 -12.64 -23.39 -1.06
CA PRO A 503 -13.85 -23.98 -0.51
C PRO A 503 -14.24 -23.32 0.81
N LEU A 504 -15.52 -23.02 1.00
CA LEU A 504 -16.02 -22.37 2.21
C LEU A 504 -16.16 -23.39 3.35
N PRO A 505 -15.41 -23.28 4.46
CA PRO A 505 -15.63 -24.11 5.65
C PRO A 505 -17.03 -23.89 6.24
N LYS A 506 -17.54 -24.90 6.97
CA LYS A 506 -18.84 -24.78 7.66
C LYS A 506 -18.81 -23.66 8.70
N GLY A 507 -19.89 -22.88 8.77
CA GLY A 507 -20.05 -21.75 9.69
C GLY A 507 -19.10 -20.58 9.45
N SER A 508 -18.43 -20.52 8.30
CA SER A 508 -17.47 -19.46 7.98
C SER A 508 -18.02 -18.49 6.92
N ALA A 509 -17.34 -17.35 6.76
CA ALA A 509 -17.61 -16.39 5.71
C ALA A 509 -16.38 -16.22 4.81
N SER A 510 -16.60 -16.07 3.50
CA SER A 510 -15.54 -15.78 2.53
C SER A 510 -15.91 -14.59 1.64
N PRO A 511 -14.94 -13.74 1.29
CA PRO A 511 -15.06 -12.89 0.11
C PRO A 511 -15.43 -13.73 -1.12
N CYS A 512 -16.31 -13.18 -1.92
CA CYS A 512 -16.90 -13.82 -3.07
C CYS A 512 -17.14 -12.77 -4.16
N ILE A 513 -17.23 -13.22 -5.41
CA ILE A 513 -17.71 -12.38 -6.51
C ILE A 513 -18.91 -13.04 -7.16
N SER A 514 -19.88 -12.23 -7.58
CA SER A 514 -20.93 -12.66 -8.48
C SER A 514 -20.49 -12.44 -9.92
N VAL A 515 -20.78 -13.43 -10.75
CA VAL A 515 -20.47 -13.40 -12.18
C VAL A 515 -21.67 -13.88 -12.98
N LEU A 516 -21.68 -13.49 -14.26
CA LEU A 516 -22.68 -13.93 -15.23
C LEU A 516 -21.99 -14.66 -16.37
N ARG A 517 -22.34 -15.92 -16.63
CA ARG A 517 -21.84 -16.64 -17.80
C ARG A 517 -22.23 -15.93 -19.10
N THR A 518 -21.26 -15.75 -19.99
CA THR A 518 -21.45 -15.01 -21.25
C THR A 518 -21.49 -15.92 -22.48
N ALA A 519 -20.97 -17.14 -22.37
CA ALA A 519 -20.96 -18.12 -23.45
C ALA A 519 -20.92 -19.56 -22.89
N TYR A 520 -21.11 -20.54 -23.77
CA TYR A 520 -20.91 -21.95 -23.44
C TYR A 520 -19.45 -22.23 -23.06
N PRO A 521 -19.20 -23.22 -22.16
CA PRO A 521 -17.85 -23.62 -21.79
C PRO A 521 -17.01 -23.97 -23.02
N LYS A 522 -15.81 -23.41 -23.11
CA LYS A 522 -14.83 -23.68 -24.17
C LYS A 522 -13.95 -24.84 -23.75
N LYS A 523 -13.78 -25.84 -24.62
CA LYS A 523 -12.83 -26.93 -24.40
C LYS A 523 -11.41 -26.45 -24.69
N LEU A 524 -10.48 -26.72 -23.79
CA LEU A 524 -9.05 -26.40 -23.92
C LEU A 524 -8.28 -27.57 -24.52
N GLU A 525 -7.03 -27.31 -24.94
CA GLU A 525 -6.13 -28.29 -25.56
C GLU A 525 -5.82 -29.47 -24.63
N ASP A 526 -5.73 -29.22 -23.32
CA ASP A 526 -5.53 -30.24 -22.27
C ASP A 526 -6.79 -31.06 -21.97
N GLY A 527 -7.90 -30.81 -22.68
CA GLY A 527 -9.19 -31.47 -22.50
C GLY A 527 -10.05 -30.90 -21.38
N SER A 528 -9.54 -29.95 -20.58
CA SER A 528 -10.32 -29.24 -19.56
C SER A 528 -11.28 -28.21 -20.20
N PHE A 529 -12.20 -27.66 -19.40
CA PHE A 529 -13.15 -26.65 -19.86
C PHE A 529 -12.91 -25.32 -19.14
N MET A 530 -13.07 -24.23 -19.89
CA MET A 530 -13.05 -22.87 -19.39
C MET A 530 -14.41 -22.21 -19.58
N VAL A 531 -14.94 -21.59 -18.53
CA VAL A 531 -16.23 -20.89 -18.58
C VAL A 531 -16.01 -19.38 -18.74
N PRO A 532 -16.41 -18.78 -19.87
CA PRO A 532 -16.39 -17.33 -20.02
C PRO A 532 -17.50 -16.70 -19.16
N CYS A 533 -17.13 -15.73 -18.32
CA CYS A 533 -18.09 -15.01 -17.49
C CYS A 533 -17.70 -13.54 -17.34
N GLN A 534 -18.67 -12.71 -17.00
CA GLN A 534 -18.48 -11.29 -16.75
C GLN A 534 -18.51 -11.03 -15.25
N TYR A 535 -17.55 -10.25 -14.75
CA TYR A 535 -17.59 -9.74 -13.38
C TYR A 535 -18.81 -8.84 -13.18
N LYS A 536 -19.56 -9.03 -12.09
CA LYS A 536 -20.67 -8.16 -11.71
C LYS A 536 -20.35 -7.33 -10.48
N GLN A 537 -20.13 -7.99 -9.35
CA GLN A 537 -19.75 -7.31 -8.12
C GLN A 537 -19.14 -8.25 -7.10
N ARG A 538 -18.60 -7.66 -6.03
CA ARG A 538 -18.18 -8.40 -4.84
C ARG A 538 -19.37 -8.61 -3.92
N VAL A 539 -19.43 -9.80 -3.36
CA VAL A 539 -20.40 -10.21 -2.34
C VAL A 539 -19.65 -10.93 -1.22
N VAL A 540 -20.31 -11.21 -0.11
CA VAL A 540 -19.79 -12.13 0.89
C VAL A 540 -20.70 -13.34 0.98
N LEU A 541 -20.08 -14.52 0.94
CA LEU A 541 -20.76 -15.79 1.07
C LEU A 541 -20.55 -16.30 2.49
N VAL A 542 -21.64 -16.53 3.22
CA VAL A 542 -21.65 -17.03 4.60
C VAL A 542 -22.30 -18.40 4.63
N ASP A 543 -21.64 -19.39 5.21
CA ASP A 543 -22.24 -20.69 5.47
C ASP A 543 -23.08 -20.63 6.76
N LEU A 544 -24.37 -20.97 6.65
CA LEU A 544 -25.30 -20.92 7.76
C LEU A 544 -25.28 -22.27 8.50
N VAL A 545 -24.88 -22.24 9.78
CA VAL A 545 -24.74 -23.45 10.63
C VAL A 545 -26.09 -24.13 10.91
N LYS A 546 -27.19 -23.37 10.90
CA LYS A 546 -28.55 -23.92 11.12
C LYS A 546 -29.25 -24.10 9.79
N ASP A 547 -29.86 -25.28 9.61
CA ASP A 547 -30.82 -25.56 8.54
C ASP A 547 -32.05 -24.67 8.70
N SER A 548 -32.03 -23.47 8.13
CA SER A 548 -33.27 -22.80 7.79
C SER A 548 -33.69 -23.31 6.42
N SER A 549 -34.64 -24.25 6.38
CA SER A 549 -35.38 -24.52 5.15
C SER A 549 -36.06 -23.21 4.76
N SER A 550 -35.73 -22.64 3.60
CA SER A 550 -36.48 -21.48 3.09
C SER A 550 -37.00 -21.82 1.71
N GLU A 551 -38.32 -21.85 1.59
CA GLU A 551 -39.05 -21.88 0.31
C GLU A 551 -38.62 -20.72 -0.63
N GLU A 552 -37.96 -19.69 -0.10
CA GLU A 552 -37.41 -18.52 -0.81
C GLU A 552 -35.91 -18.62 -1.19
N ALA A 553 -35.21 -19.73 -0.91
CA ALA A 553 -33.80 -19.86 -1.28
C ALA A 553 -33.62 -20.26 -2.76
N VAL A 554 -32.62 -19.66 -3.40
CA VAL A 554 -32.20 -20.06 -4.75
C VAL A 554 -31.49 -21.40 -4.67
N SER A 555 -32.00 -22.40 -5.40
CA SER A 555 -31.42 -23.74 -5.43
C SER A 555 -30.15 -23.78 -6.28
N LEU A 556 -29.06 -24.26 -5.69
CA LEU A 556 -27.80 -24.52 -6.38
C LEU A 556 -27.94 -25.73 -7.29
N GLN A 557 -27.44 -25.58 -8.51
CA GLN A 557 -27.35 -26.67 -9.49
C GLN A 557 -26.07 -27.49 -9.30
N GLY A 558 -25.04 -26.89 -8.68
CA GLY A 558 -23.85 -27.60 -8.25
C GLY A 558 -22.79 -26.65 -7.70
N MET A 559 -21.74 -27.27 -7.15
CA MET A 559 -20.61 -26.59 -6.54
C MET A 559 -19.32 -27.34 -6.85
N GLY A 560 -18.25 -26.64 -7.23
CA GLY A 560 -16.98 -27.30 -7.55
C GLY A 560 -15.91 -26.35 -8.09
N ARG A 561 -14.68 -26.85 -8.21
CA ARG A 561 -13.56 -26.09 -8.80
C ARG A 561 -13.70 -26.07 -10.32
N ILE A 562 -13.69 -24.89 -10.90
CA ILE A 562 -13.76 -24.69 -12.36
C ILE A 562 -12.74 -23.65 -12.80
N LYS A 563 -12.27 -23.78 -14.05
CA LYS A 563 -11.48 -22.75 -14.73
C LYS A 563 -12.43 -21.77 -15.40
N VAL A 564 -12.22 -20.48 -15.19
CA VAL A 564 -13.05 -19.40 -15.74
C VAL A 564 -12.16 -18.38 -16.45
N CYS A 565 -12.76 -17.62 -17.37
CA CYS A 565 -12.20 -16.39 -17.91
C CYS A 565 -13.14 -15.25 -17.53
N ILE A 566 -12.72 -14.41 -16.58
CA ILE A 566 -13.54 -13.32 -16.02
C ILE A 566 -13.25 -12.05 -16.82
N SER A 567 -14.25 -11.54 -17.55
CA SER A 567 -14.18 -10.29 -18.32
C SER A 567 -14.63 -9.07 -17.56
#